data_AF-A0A9Q9ADP7-F1
#
_entry.id   AF-A0A9Q9ADP7-F1
#
_cell.length_a   1.000
_cell.length_b   1.000
_cell.length_c   1.000
_cell.angle_alpha   90.00
_cell.angle_beta   90.00
_cell.angle_gamma   90.00
#
_symmetry.space_group_name_H-M   'P 1'
#
loop_
_entity.id
_entity.type
_entity.pdbx_description
1 polymer ?
#
loop_
_entity_poly.entity_id
_entity_poly.type
_entity_poly.pdbx_seq_one_letter_code
_entity_poly.pdbx_strand_id
1 'polypeptide(L)'
;MSAVDELYPMPCAFCRISSAYPHEPPSNVPVSPDPERVDPQCHLILSTPLVLAFLDIMPISPGHILLTTRKHYRTLGDLRPVSKSDDTWTARRAAEEARDASRALGEWLPIVSRALCKVTGIEDWNVVQNNGERAAQVVPHIHFHLIPRYQEGRQETQRNGRTDWGTLKSWKMFGRGSREDLDDDEAKVLAKKLRDAIREEVEDTDKAKL
;
A
#
# COMPACT_ATOMS: atom_id res chain seq x y z
N MET A 1 -9.44 16.15 -21.13
CA MET A 1 -9.24 15.70 -19.74
C MET A 1 -9.85 14.31 -19.64
N SER A 2 -9.22 13.36 -18.94
CA SER A 2 -9.84 12.04 -18.74
C SER A 2 -10.97 12.13 -17.72
N ALA A 3 -11.92 11.19 -17.72
CA ALA A 3 -12.99 11.16 -16.71
C ALA A 3 -12.42 11.02 -15.29
N VAL A 4 -11.23 10.41 -15.16
CA VAL A 4 -10.46 10.33 -13.91
C VAL A 4 -9.97 11.71 -13.44
N ASP A 5 -9.51 12.58 -14.35
CA ASP A 5 -9.04 13.92 -13.99
C ASP A 5 -10.21 14.84 -13.55
N GLU A 6 -11.44 14.55 -13.99
CA GLU A 6 -12.66 15.26 -13.56
C GLU A 6 -13.19 14.76 -12.21
N LEU A 7 -13.08 13.45 -11.93
CA LEU A 7 -13.50 12.83 -10.66
C LEU A 7 -12.48 13.01 -9.52
N TYR A 8 -11.21 13.19 -9.84
CA TYR A 8 -10.12 13.41 -8.87
C TYR A 8 -9.35 14.69 -9.20
N PRO A 9 -9.97 15.87 -8.99
CA PRO A 9 -9.26 17.14 -9.14
C PRO A 9 -8.07 17.20 -8.17
N MET A 10 -7.01 17.88 -8.59
CA MET A 10 -5.86 18.14 -7.72
C MET A 10 -6.34 18.83 -6.43
N PRO A 11 -5.87 18.35 -5.25
CA PRO A 11 -4.65 17.57 -5.06
C PRO A 11 -4.88 16.05 -4.97
N CYS A 12 -4.03 15.28 -5.67
CA CYS A 12 -3.96 13.81 -5.60
C CYS A 12 -3.99 13.28 -4.15
N ALA A 13 -4.87 12.29 -3.88
CA ALA A 13 -5.07 11.73 -2.55
C ALA A 13 -3.78 11.16 -1.92
N PHE A 14 -2.96 10.43 -2.68
CA PHE A 14 -1.71 9.86 -2.16
C PHE A 14 -0.62 10.91 -1.94
N CYS A 15 -0.61 12.00 -2.72
CA CYS A 15 0.24 13.14 -2.42
C CYS A 15 -0.18 13.81 -1.10
N ARG A 16 -1.49 13.98 -0.86
CA ARG A 16 -2.00 14.52 0.42
C ARG A 16 -1.57 13.66 1.60
N ILE A 17 -1.69 12.33 1.49
CA ILE A 17 -1.20 11.39 2.50
C ILE A 17 0.32 11.53 2.67
N SER A 18 1.09 11.53 1.59
CA SER A 18 2.56 11.64 1.67
C SER A 18 3.03 12.92 2.36
N SER A 19 2.35 14.05 2.12
CA SER A 19 2.62 15.33 2.78
C SER A 19 2.16 15.35 4.25
N ALA A 20 1.03 14.72 4.56
CA ALA A 20 0.49 14.65 5.91
C ALA A 20 1.30 13.73 6.84
N TYR A 21 1.95 12.71 6.28
CA TYR A 21 2.73 11.71 7.00
C TYR A 21 4.17 11.65 6.47
N PRO A 22 5.03 12.61 6.87
CA PRO A 22 6.43 12.61 6.47
C PRO A 22 7.19 11.39 7.00
N HIS A 23 8.33 11.09 6.39
CA HIS A 23 9.26 10.11 6.95
C HIS A 23 9.99 10.70 8.16
N GLU A 24 10.04 9.95 9.25
CA GLU A 24 10.70 10.34 10.50
C GLU A 24 11.87 9.39 10.80
N PRO A 25 13.10 9.74 10.39
CA PRO A 25 14.29 8.97 10.74
C PRO A 25 14.44 8.82 12.27
N PRO A 26 15.04 7.72 12.77
CA PRO A 26 15.77 6.71 12.00
C PRO A 26 14.92 5.52 11.51
N SER A 27 13.63 5.46 11.85
CA SER A 27 12.81 4.26 11.58
C SER A 27 11.93 4.42 10.35
N ASN A 28 11.98 3.44 9.46
CA ASN A 28 11.06 3.32 8.32
C ASN A 28 9.64 2.85 8.74
N VAL A 29 9.48 2.38 9.97
CA VAL A 29 8.21 1.86 10.49
C VAL A 29 7.68 2.82 11.57
N PRO A 30 6.56 3.52 11.31
CA PRO A 30 6.01 4.48 12.26
C PRO A 30 5.61 3.79 13.57
N VAL A 31 5.65 4.50 14.70
CA VAL A 31 5.21 3.92 16.00
C VAL A 31 3.70 4.06 16.14
N SER A 32 3.21 5.28 15.94
CA SER A 32 1.79 5.59 15.79
C SER A 32 1.67 6.82 14.89
N PRO A 33 1.22 6.69 13.63
CA PRO A 33 0.88 7.87 12.84
C PRO A 33 -0.21 8.63 13.61
N ASP A 34 -0.06 9.96 13.73
CA ASP A 34 -0.91 10.88 14.49
C ASP A 34 -2.36 10.40 14.66
N PRO A 35 -2.76 9.91 15.86
CA PRO A 35 -4.06 9.27 16.07
C PRO A 35 -5.23 10.26 16.00
N GLU A 36 -4.95 11.56 16.10
CA GLU A 36 -5.95 12.63 16.04
C GLU A 36 -6.15 13.16 14.62
N ARG A 37 -5.33 12.71 13.65
CA ARG A 37 -5.44 13.14 12.26
C ARG A 37 -6.58 12.42 11.55
N VAL A 38 -7.64 13.18 11.30
CA VAL A 38 -8.83 12.71 10.57
C VAL A 38 -8.82 13.07 9.08
N ASP A 39 -7.93 13.99 8.63
CA ASP A 39 -7.82 14.37 7.22
C ASP A 39 -6.36 14.61 6.77
N PRO A 40 -5.85 13.87 5.77
CA PRO A 40 -6.39 12.58 5.33
C PRO A 40 -6.19 11.55 6.44
N GLN A 41 -7.24 10.82 6.82
CA GLN A 41 -7.10 9.62 7.65
C GLN A 41 -6.30 8.57 6.89
N CYS A 42 -5.30 7.96 7.53
CA CYS A 42 -4.47 6.94 6.92
C CYS A 42 -3.91 5.99 7.97
N HIS A 43 -4.18 4.70 7.81
CA HIS A 43 -3.57 3.65 8.62
C HIS A 43 -2.19 3.29 8.06
N LEU A 44 -1.23 4.18 8.29
CA LEU A 44 0.16 4.05 7.84
C LEU A 44 0.84 2.86 8.54
N ILE A 45 1.52 2.03 7.74
CA ILE A 45 2.27 0.86 8.20
C ILE A 45 3.75 0.91 7.81
N LEU A 46 4.10 1.67 6.76
CA LEU A 46 5.46 1.91 6.31
C LEU A 46 5.62 3.36 5.87
N SER A 47 6.71 4.00 6.25
CA SER A 47 7.03 5.39 5.91
C SER A 47 8.54 5.48 5.68
N THR A 48 9.00 5.47 4.43
CA THR A 48 10.44 5.59 4.08
C THR A 48 10.69 6.91 3.35
N PRO A 49 11.94 7.29 3.01
CA PRO A 49 12.18 8.49 2.20
C PRO A 49 11.52 8.47 0.81
N LEU A 50 11.29 7.29 0.22
CA LEU A 50 10.86 7.16 -1.19
C LEU A 50 9.47 6.53 -1.34
N VAL A 51 9.05 5.68 -0.40
CA VAL A 51 7.80 4.92 -0.47
C VAL A 51 7.04 4.98 0.86
N LEU A 52 5.75 4.73 0.80
CA LEU A 52 4.88 4.54 1.97
C LEU A 52 3.91 3.38 1.71
N ALA A 53 3.48 2.71 2.77
CA ALA A 53 2.40 1.73 2.70
C ALA A 53 1.36 1.96 3.79
N PHE A 54 0.10 1.68 3.46
CA PHE A 54 -1.06 1.88 4.32
C PHE A 54 -2.21 0.93 3.93
N LEU A 55 -3.20 0.78 4.80
CA LEU A 55 -4.41 -0.02 4.50
C LEU A 55 -5.30 0.69 3.48
N ASP A 56 -5.88 -0.07 2.56
CA ASP A 56 -6.93 0.43 1.65
C ASP A 56 -8.21 0.70 2.45
N ILE A 57 -8.80 1.88 2.26
CA ILE A 57 -10.04 2.30 2.94
C ILE A 57 -11.28 1.53 2.48
N MET A 58 -11.24 0.97 1.26
CA MET A 58 -12.29 0.10 0.71
C MET A 58 -11.65 -1.27 0.37
N PRO A 59 -11.30 -2.06 1.39
CA PRO A 59 -10.55 -3.30 1.22
C PRO A 59 -11.32 -4.32 0.37
N ILE A 60 -10.60 -5.06 -0.49
CA ILE A 60 -11.18 -6.23 -1.16
C ILE A 60 -11.32 -7.39 -0.17
N SER A 61 -10.38 -7.49 0.76
CA SER A 61 -10.33 -8.42 1.87
C SER A 61 -9.58 -7.79 3.05
N PRO A 62 -9.82 -8.23 4.30
CA PRO A 62 -9.08 -7.74 5.48
C PRO A 62 -7.57 -7.87 5.26
N GLY A 63 -6.81 -6.81 5.55
CA GLY A 63 -5.37 -6.78 5.25
C GLY A 63 -5.00 -6.30 3.85
N HIS A 64 -5.95 -5.77 3.06
CA HIS A 64 -5.65 -5.11 1.80
C HIS A 64 -4.72 -3.90 2.02
N ILE A 65 -3.50 -3.98 1.50
CA ILE A 65 -2.46 -2.95 1.63
C ILE A 65 -2.23 -2.26 0.29
N LEU A 66 -1.96 -0.95 0.35
CA LEU A 66 -1.44 -0.14 -0.74
C LEU A 66 0.01 0.23 -0.44
N LEU A 67 0.95 -0.10 -1.35
CA LEU A 67 2.34 0.35 -1.35
C LEU A 67 2.55 1.33 -2.51
N THR A 68 2.99 2.56 -2.23
CA THR A 68 3.07 3.65 -3.20
C THR A 68 4.33 4.50 -3.01
N THR A 69 4.67 5.29 -4.03
CA THR A 69 5.78 6.26 -3.96
C THR A 69 5.35 7.53 -3.25
N ARG A 70 6.30 8.26 -2.65
CA ARG A 70 6.04 9.62 -2.17
C ARG A 70 5.85 10.60 -3.31
N LYS A 71 6.82 10.62 -4.22
CA LYS A 71 6.75 11.44 -5.43
C LYS A 71 5.64 10.93 -6.34
N HIS A 72 4.96 11.88 -6.98
CA HIS A 72 3.86 11.59 -7.89
C HIS A 72 4.39 11.02 -9.21
N TYR A 73 4.06 9.76 -9.46
CA TYR A 73 4.21 9.06 -10.73
C TYR A 73 2.84 8.51 -11.08
N ARG A 74 2.30 8.79 -12.27
CA ARG A 74 0.92 8.39 -12.61
C ARG A 74 0.82 6.90 -12.82
N THR A 75 1.80 6.32 -13.53
CA THR A 75 1.82 4.91 -13.93
C THR A 75 3.18 4.29 -13.68
N LEU A 76 3.24 2.95 -13.75
CA LEU A 76 4.50 2.20 -13.65
C LEU A 76 5.53 2.63 -14.70
N GLY A 77 5.09 3.05 -15.89
CA GLY A 77 5.97 3.56 -16.94
C GLY A 77 6.75 4.81 -16.56
N ASP A 78 6.20 5.64 -15.66
CA ASP A 78 6.81 6.91 -15.26
C ASP A 78 8.03 6.71 -14.34
N LEU A 79 8.15 5.53 -13.72
CA LEU A 79 9.33 5.13 -12.94
C LEU A 79 10.56 4.78 -13.80
N ARG A 80 10.38 4.75 -15.12
CA ARG A 80 11.48 4.61 -16.08
C ARG A 80 11.44 5.76 -17.08
N PRO A 81 12.13 6.88 -16.81
CA PRO A 81 12.23 7.98 -17.75
C PRO A 81 12.93 7.53 -19.03
N VAL A 82 12.23 7.69 -20.16
CA VAL A 82 12.66 7.18 -21.49
C VAL A 82 13.32 8.26 -22.35
N SER A 83 13.26 9.54 -21.96
CA SER A 83 13.76 10.61 -22.82
C SER A 83 15.29 10.62 -22.91
N LYS A 84 15.83 10.12 -24.03
CA LYS A 84 17.23 10.35 -24.44
C LYS A 84 17.42 11.73 -25.07
N SER A 85 16.34 12.45 -25.36
CA SER A 85 16.37 13.74 -26.06
C SER A 85 16.57 14.93 -25.13
N ASP A 86 16.37 14.75 -23.82
CA ASP A 86 16.61 15.78 -22.80
C ASP A 86 17.73 15.32 -21.86
N ASP A 87 18.94 15.83 -22.08
CA ASP A 87 20.15 15.48 -21.32
C ASP A 87 20.39 16.37 -20.09
N THR A 88 19.49 17.32 -19.84
CA THR A 88 19.69 18.35 -18.83
C THR A 88 19.91 17.75 -17.44
N TRP A 89 20.65 18.47 -16.58
CA TRP A 89 20.87 18.04 -15.20
C TRP A 89 19.56 17.72 -14.48
N THR A 90 18.52 18.52 -14.70
CA THR A 90 17.19 18.32 -14.13
C THR A 90 16.55 17.02 -14.61
N ALA A 91 16.60 16.72 -15.91
CA ALA A 91 16.08 15.46 -16.45
C ALA A 91 16.84 14.25 -15.90
N ARG A 92 18.18 14.35 -15.81
CA ARG A 92 19.02 13.29 -15.22
C ARG A 92 18.71 13.03 -13.75
N ARG A 93 18.49 14.08 -12.95
CA ARG A 93 18.13 13.97 -11.53
C ARG A 93 16.74 13.39 -11.34
N ALA A 94 15.75 13.84 -12.11
CA ALA A 94 14.42 13.24 -12.09
C ALA A 94 14.47 11.74 -12.49
N ALA A 95 15.38 11.39 -13.39
CA ALA A 95 15.59 10.02 -13.80
C ALA A 95 16.24 9.12 -12.76
N GLU A 96 17.21 9.65 -12.02
CA GLU A 96 17.81 9.01 -10.87
C GLU A 96 16.77 8.75 -9.78
N GLU A 97 15.99 9.78 -9.41
CA GLU A 97 14.94 9.67 -8.39
C GLU A 97 13.86 8.63 -8.75
N ALA A 98 13.45 8.58 -10.02
CA ALA A 98 12.50 7.56 -10.50
C ALA A 98 13.07 6.14 -10.39
N ARG A 99 14.37 5.96 -10.68
CA ARG A 99 15.05 4.67 -10.52
C ARG A 99 15.15 4.27 -9.06
N ASP A 100 15.45 5.21 -8.17
CA ASP A 100 15.55 4.92 -6.74
C ASP A 100 14.18 4.60 -6.14
N ALA A 101 13.12 5.30 -6.54
CA ALA A 101 11.75 4.94 -6.19
C ALA A 101 11.38 3.54 -6.69
N SER A 102 11.77 3.18 -7.93
CA SER A 102 11.56 1.84 -8.47
C SER A 102 12.30 0.75 -7.67
N ARG A 103 13.53 1.03 -7.23
CA ARG A 103 14.30 0.11 -6.38
C ARG A 103 13.64 -0.06 -5.02
N ALA A 104 13.26 1.04 -4.38
CA ALA A 104 12.59 1.03 -3.09
C ALA A 104 11.27 0.26 -3.15
N LEU A 105 10.46 0.43 -4.20
CA LEU A 105 9.26 -0.39 -4.39
C LEU A 105 9.59 -1.88 -4.44
N GLY A 106 10.57 -2.27 -5.24
CA GLY A 106 10.99 -3.67 -5.36
C GLY A 106 11.58 -4.26 -4.07
N GLU A 107 12.26 -3.45 -3.26
CA GLU A 107 12.79 -3.84 -1.96
C GLU A 107 11.69 -4.03 -0.92
N TRP A 108 10.72 -3.11 -0.85
CA TRP A 108 9.68 -3.13 0.18
C TRP A 108 8.51 -4.06 -0.14
N LEU A 109 8.24 -4.36 -1.41
CA LEU A 109 7.15 -5.26 -1.80
C LEU A 109 7.23 -6.64 -1.12
N PRO A 110 8.38 -7.37 -1.14
CA PRO A 110 8.49 -8.67 -0.46
C PRO A 110 8.47 -8.58 1.08
N ILE A 111 8.99 -7.49 1.66
CA ILE A 111 8.98 -7.27 3.12
C ILE A 111 7.54 -7.09 3.60
N VAL A 112 6.80 -6.20 2.93
CA VAL A 112 5.40 -5.92 3.27
C VAL A 112 4.52 -7.15 3.00
N SER A 113 4.78 -7.92 1.94
CA SER A 113 4.01 -9.15 1.68
C SER A 113 4.23 -10.23 2.75
N ARG A 114 5.46 -10.40 3.23
CA ARG A 114 5.75 -11.36 4.31
C ARG A 114 5.09 -10.93 5.63
N ALA A 115 5.12 -9.64 5.95
CA ALA A 115 4.40 -9.11 7.10
C ALA A 115 2.89 -9.31 6.98
N LEU A 116 2.32 -9.12 5.77
CA LEU A 116 0.91 -9.40 5.49
C LEU A 116 0.57 -10.88 5.78
N CYS A 117 1.35 -11.84 5.25
CA CYS A 117 1.13 -13.26 5.50
C CYS A 117 1.23 -13.58 7.00
N LYS A 118 2.26 -13.09 7.70
CA LYS A 118 2.45 -13.28 9.15
C LYS A 118 1.26 -12.80 9.97
N VAL A 119 0.73 -11.62 9.66
CA VAL A 119 -0.36 -11.01 10.45
C VAL A 119 -1.72 -11.63 10.14
N THR A 120 -1.97 -11.98 8.88
CA THR A 120 -3.26 -12.53 8.45
C THR A 120 -3.36 -14.05 8.59
N GLY A 121 -2.21 -14.75 8.59
CA GLY A 121 -2.15 -16.21 8.49
C GLY A 121 -2.53 -16.73 7.10
N ILE A 122 -2.55 -15.87 6.08
CA ILE A 122 -2.97 -16.21 4.72
C ILE A 122 -1.76 -16.21 3.79
N GLU A 123 -1.46 -17.36 3.22
CA GLU A 123 -0.35 -17.55 2.27
C GLU A 123 -0.75 -17.31 0.81
N ASP A 124 -2.06 -17.35 0.51
CA ASP A 124 -2.61 -17.07 -0.82
C ASP A 124 -2.92 -15.58 -0.94
N TRP A 125 -2.21 -14.84 -1.81
CA TRP A 125 -2.42 -13.41 -1.97
C TRP A 125 -2.12 -12.94 -3.41
N ASN A 126 -2.64 -11.77 -3.78
CA ASN A 126 -2.40 -11.16 -5.08
C ASN A 126 -1.59 -9.85 -4.94
N VAL A 127 -0.73 -9.59 -5.92
CA VAL A 127 -0.22 -8.25 -6.23
C VAL A 127 -1.00 -7.71 -7.42
N VAL A 128 -1.56 -6.50 -7.31
CA VAL A 128 -2.23 -5.83 -8.44
C VAL A 128 -1.72 -4.41 -8.59
N GLN A 129 -1.43 -4.01 -9.82
CA GLN A 129 -1.05 -2.65 -10.16
C GLN A 129 -1.68 -2.30 -11.51
N ASN A 130 -2.46 -1.22 -11.54
CA ASN A 130 -3.24 -0.81 -12.71
C ASN A 130 -2.62 0.43 -13.36
N ASN A 131 -2.55 0.46 -14.70
CA ASN A 131 -2.00 1.57 -15.47
C ASN A 131 -3.06 2.12 -16.45
N GLY A 132 -3.60 3.29 -16.13
CA GLY A 132 -4.62 3.97 -16.92
C GLY A 132 -6.05 3.55 -16.60
N GLU A 133 -7.00 4.43 -16.93
CA GLU A 133 -8.43 4.29 -16.62
C GLU A 133 -9.04 2.98 -17.13
N ARG A 134 -8.72 2.58 -18.37
CA ARG A 134 -9.22 1.32 -18.96
C ARG A 134 -8.69 0.06 -18.28
N ALA A 135 -7.62 0.17 -17.50
CA ALA A 135 -7.11 -0.90 -16.64
C ALA A 135 -7.66 -0.80 -15.21
N ALA A 136 -8.71 -0.02 -14.98
CA ALA A 136 -9.29 0.26 -13.66
C ALA A 136 -8.34 0.99 -12.69
N GLN A 137 -7.45 1.84 -13.20
CA GLN A 137 -6.72 2.78 -12.34
C GLN A 137 -7.61 3.98 -12.00
N VAL A 138 -7.99 4.09 -10.73
CA VAL A 138 -8.86 5.18 -10.23
C VAL A 138 -8.03 6.33 -9.65
N VAL A 139 -7.02 6.04 -8.82
CA VAL A 139 -6.08 7.05 -8.33
C VAL A 139 -4.87 7.11 -9.28
N PRO A 140 -4.64 8.22 -10.01
CA PRO A 140 -3.55 8.34 -10.98
C PRO A 140 -2.22 8.64 -10.29
N HIS A 141 -1.86 7.81 -9.31
CA HIS A 141 -0.58 7.81 -8.59
C HIS A 141 -0.22 6.34 -8.39
N ILE A 142 0.98 5.90 -8.78
CA ILE A 142 1.36 4.50 -8.80
C ILE A 142 1.20 3.85 -7.42
N HIS A 143 0.50 2.72 -7.35
CA HIS A 143 0.32 1.96 -6.12
C HIS A 143 0.19 0.47 -6.47
N PHE A 144 0.76 -0.35 -5.60
CA PHE A 144 0.61 -1.80 -5.63
C PHE A 144 -0.35 -2.21 -4.54
N HIS A 145 -1.39 -2.93 -4.93
CA HIS A 145 -2.29 -3.62 -4.03
C HIS A 145 -1.64 -4.94 -3.61
N LEU A 146 -1.62 -5.23 -2.30
CA LEU A 146 -1.35 -6.56 -1.77
C LEU A 146 -2.64 -7.05 -1.11
N ILE A 147 -3.24 -8.10 -1.67
CA ILE A 147 -4.60 -8.54 -1.33
C ILE A 147 -4.56 -10.00 -0.84
N PRO A 148 -4.74 -10.26 0.45
CA PRO A 148 -4.83 -11.64 0.95
C PRO A 148 -6.13 -12.31 0.49
N ARG A 149 -6.07 -13.60 0.16
CA ARG A 149 -7.18 -14.40 -0.37
C ARG A 149 -7.60 -15.44 0.65
N TYR A 150 -8.65 -15.11 1.38
CA TYR A 150 -9.26 -16.02 2.35
C TYR A 150 -10.01 -17.13 1.61
N GLN A 151 -9.87 -18.36 2.10
CA GLN A 151 -10.67 -19.48 1.62
C GLN A 151 -12.15 -19.26 1.97
N GLU A 152 -13.03 -19.58 1.02
CA GLU A 152 -14.47 -19.63 1.28
C GLU A 152 -14.79 -20.76 2.27
N GLY A 153 -15.51 -20.42 3.34
CA GLY A 153 -16.24 -21.38 4.16
C GLY A 153 -15.42 -22.53 4.77
N ARG A 154 -14.81 -22.28 5.92
CA ARG A 154 -14.74 -23.30 6.98
C ARG A 154 -15.24 -22.71 8.28
N GLN A 155 -16.52 -22.94 8.58
CA GLN A 155 -17.00 -22.91 9.95
C GLN A 155 -16.22 -23.97 10.72
N GLU A 156 -15.37 -23.54 11.64
CA GLU A 156 -15.12 -24.30 12.85
C GLU A 156 -15.56 -23.41 14.02
N THR A 157 -16.53 -23.94 14.76
CA THR A 157 -17.30 -23.28 15.82
C THR A 157 -16.48 -22.38 16.74
N GLN A 158 -17.02 -21.20 17.03
CA GLN A 158 -16.48 -20.21 17.96
C GLN A 158 -15.88 -20.81 19.23
N ARG A 159 -14.66 -20.37 19.57
CA ARG A 159 -14.22 -20.28 20.97
C ARG A 159 -13.19 -19.18 21.14
N ASN A 160 -13.48 -18.24 22.04
CA ASN A 160 -12.60 -17.17 22.58
C ASN A 160 -12.37 -15.89 21.74
N GLY A 161 -13.43 -15.10 21.52
CA GLY A 161 -13.31 -13.63 21.48
C GLY A 161 -12.37 -13.02 20.42
N ARG A 162 -12.27 -13.64 19.24
CA ARG A 162 -11.55 -13.09 18.08
C ARG A 162 -12.56 -12.58 17.05
N THR A 163 -12.24 -11.45 16.44
CA THR A 163 -12.98 -10.83 15.33
C THR A 163 -13.26 -11.87 14.25
N ASP A 164 -14.55 -12.07 13.95
CA ASP A 164 -15.06 -13.05 12.99
C ASP A 164 -15.14 -12.39 11.61
N TRP A 165 -14.18 -12.70 10.73
CA TRP A 165 -14.15 -12.21 9.35
C TRP A 165 -15.13 -13.00 8.47
N GLY A 166 -16.41 -12.95 8.85
CA GLY A 166 -17.50 -13.74 8.30
C GLY A 166 -17.47 -13.84 6.77
N THR A 167 -17.47 -15.09 6.29
CA THR A 167 -17.83 -15.56 4.93
C THR A 167 -17.47 -14.58 3.79
N LEU A 168 -16.18 -14.26 3.64
CA LEU A 168 -15.69 -13.55 2.47
C LEU A 168 -15.94 -14.39 1.22
N LYS A 169 -16.91 -13.96 0.40
CA LYS A 169 -17.18 -14.49 -0.96
C LYS A 169 -15.90 -14.31 -1.78
N SER A 170 -15.12 -15.38 -1.89
CA SER A 170 -13.83 -15.50 -2.57
C SER A 170 -13.91 -15.32 -4.09
N TRP A 171 -15.10 -15.07 -4.64
CA TRP A 171 -15.32 -14.82 -6.07
C TRP A 171 -15.73 -13.37 -6.39
N LYS A 172 -14.99 -12.38 -5.89
CA LYS A 172 -14.97 -11.04 -6.49
C LYS A 172 -13.78 -10.95 -7.44
N MET A 173 -14.01 -11.32 -8.70
CA MET A 173 -13.14 -10.91 -9.80
C MET A 173 -12.96 -9.38 -9.74
N PHE A 174 -11.71 -8.93 -9.93
CA PHE A 174 -11.31 -7.52 -9.90
C PHE A 174 -12.41 -6.61 -10.48
N GLY A 175 -13.07 -5.83 -9.62
CA GLY A 175 -14.05 -4.82 -10.02
C GLY A 175 -15.54 -5.18 -9.95
N ARG A 176 -15.96 -6.33 -9.39
CA ARG A 176 -17.40 -6.62 -9.17
C ARG A 176 -17.73 -7.05 -7.74
N GLY A 177 -18.61 -6.27 -7.08
CA GLY A 177 -19.18 -6.54 -5.75
C GLY A 177 -19.13 -5.33 -4.83
N SER A 178 -20.12 -5.18 -3.93
CA SER A 178 -20.13 -4.10 -2.92
C SER A 178 -18.89 -4.22 -2.03
N ARG A 179 -18.13 -3.13 -1.88
CA ARG A 179 -17.06 -3.04 -0.88
C ARG A 179 -17.65 -2.36 0.35
N GLU A 180 -17.27 -2.83 1.52
CA GLU A 180 -17.57 -2.14 2.78
C GLU A 180 -16.35 -1.32 3.16
N ASP A 181 -16.57 -0.19 3.81
CA ASP A 181 -15.49 0.65 4.33
C ASP A 181 -14.76 -0.09 5.45
N LEU A 182 -13.47 0.21 5.59
CA LEU A 182 -12.65 -0.34 6.65
C LEU A 182 -13.08 0.24 8.02
N ASP A 183 -13.42 -0.62 8.98
CA ASP A 183 -13.68 -0.20 10.35
C ASP A 183 -12.41 0.38 11.00
N ASP A 184 -12.51 1.58 11.56
CA ASP A 184 -11.36 2.35 12.06
C ASP A 184 -10.67 1.69 13.26
N ASP A 185 -11.43 1.06 14.16
CA ASP A 185 -10.86 0.41 15.34
C ASP A 185 -10.18 -0.92 14.97
N GLU A 186 -10.79 -1.71 14.08
CA GLU A 186 -10.16 -2.89 13.49
C GLU A 186 -8.90 -2.51 12.70
N ALA A 187 -8.95 -1.41 11.94
CA ALA A 187 -7.83 -0.90 11.17
C ALA A 187 -6.65 -0.48 12.04
N LYS A 188 -6.90 0.22 13.16
CA LYS A 188 -5.86 0.58 14.13
C LYS A 188 -5.13 -0.65 14.66
N VAL A 189 -5.89 -1.67 15.05
CA VAL A 189 -5.34 -2.94 15.57
C VAL A 189 -4.53 -3.66 14.49
N LEU A 190 -5.08 -3.77 13.28
CA LEU A 190 -4.42 -4.44 12.16
C LEU A 190 -3.15 -3.70 11.73
N ALA A 191 -3.20 -2.38 11.60
CA ALA A 191 -2.05 -1.56 11.24
C ALA A 191 -0.94 -1.67 12.29
N LYS A 192 -1.27 -1.71 13.59
CA LYS A 192 -0.27 -1.96 14.63
C LYS A 192 0.42 -3.31 14.43
N LYS A 193 -0.34 -4.39 14.22
CA LYS A 193 0.23 -5.73 13.99
C LYS A 193 1.13 -5.77 12.75
N LEU A 194 0.73 -5.09 11.67
CA LEU A 194 1.54 -4.97 10.45
C LEU A 194 2.83 -4.20 10.70
N ARG A 195 2.79 -3.11 11.47
CA ARG A 195 4.02 -2.38 11.84
C ARG A 195 4.97 -3.24 12.65
N ASP A 196 4.46 -3.96 13.64
CA ASP A 196 5.25 -4.88 14.45
C ASP A 196 5.89 -5.97 13.56
N ALA A 197 5.12 -6.59 12.65
CA ALA A 197 5.64 -7.60 11.73
C ALA A 197 6.63 -7.06 10.68
N ILE A 198 6.42 -5.85 10.15
CA ILE A 198 7.38 -5.22 9.22
C ILE A 198 8.71 -4.96 9.94
N ARG A 199 8.68 -4.55 11.22
CA ARG A 199 9.89 -4.32 12.01
C ARG A 199 10.71 -5.60 12.14
N GLU A 200 10.06 -6.72 12.46
CA GLU A 200 10.70 -8.04 12.51
C GLU A 200 11.31 -8.43 11.16
N GLU A 201 10.58 -8.24 10.05
CA GLU A 201 11.07 -8.56 8.70
C GLU A 201 12.30 -7.72 8.28
N VAL A 202 12.34 -6.45 8.68
CA VAL A 202 13.52 -5.58 8.45
C VAL A 202 14.71 -6.09 9.26
N GLU A 203 14.52 -6.41 10.54
CA GLU A 203 15.59 -6.95 11.38
C GLU A 203 16.14 -8.28 10.86
N ASP A 204 15.28 -9.17 10.37
CA ASP A 204 15.68 -10.44 9.78
C ASP A 204 16.44 -10.25 8.46
N THR A 205 16.00 -9.30 7.63
CA THR A 205 16.68 -8.95 6.38
C THR A 205 18.07 -8.38 6.66
N ASP A 206 18.21 -7.54 7.67
CA ASP A 206 19.50 -6.95 8.05
C ASP A 206 20.47 -8.00 8.61
N LYS A 207 19.98 -8.96 9.41
CA LYS A 207 20.77 -10.10 9.87
C LYS A 207 21.25 -10.99 8.72
N ALA A 208 20.44 -11.17 7.68
CA ALA A 208 20.78 -12.01 6.53
C ALA A 208 21.81 -11.36 5.57
N LYS A 209 22.03 -10.04 5.68
CA LYS A 209 23.04 -9.31 4.91
C LYS A 209 24.43 -9.31 5.57
N LEU A 210 24.51 -9.68 6.86
CA LEU A 210 25.75 -9.82 7.65
C LEU A 210 26.38 -11.20 7.46
#